data_AF-A0A6L6QFE8-F1
#
_entry.id   AF-A0A6L6QFE8-F1
#
_cell.length_a   1.000
_cell.length_b   1.000
_cell.length_c   1.000
_cell.angle_alpha   90.00
_cell.angle_beta   90.00
_cell.angle_gamma   90.00
#
_symmetry.space_group_name_H-M   'P 1'
#
loop_
_entity.id
_entity.type
_entity.pdbx_description
1 polymer ?
#
loop_
_entity_poly.entity_id
_entity_poly.type
_entity_poly.pdbx_seq_one_letter_code
_entity_poly.pdbx_strand_id
1 'polypeptide(L)'
;MKFSLFAAGSAFLVMLLASNFIRRAFMRQALARGSERNAADTAGWLLFFGLAFLGAALLGVLNLSKFLNLAFCSTLLVFGVAALVGAFVIGRR
;
A
#
# COMPACT_ATOMS: atom_id res chain seq x y z
N MET A 1 -0.29 -2.61 27.42
CA MET A 1 0.26 -3.72 26.61
C MET A 1 1.59 -3.27 26.02
N LYS A 2 2.73 -3.87 26.41
CA LYS A 2 4.05 -3.55 25.82
C LYS A 2 4.09 -4.15 24.42
N PHE A 3 3.82 -3.37 23.39
CA PHE A 3 4.09 -3.79 22.02
C PHE A 3 5.60 -4.00 21.89
N SER A 4 6.03 -5.27 21.82
CA SER A 4 7.43 -5.59 21.59
C SER A 4 7.81 -5.04 20.22
N LEU A 5 8.96 -4.34 20.13
CA LEU A 5 9.49 -3.83 18.87
C LEU A 5 9.56 -4.93 17.78
N PHE A 6 9.75 -6.18 18.21
CA PHE A 6 9.73 -7.36 17.36
C PHE A 6 8.35 -7.66 16.76
N ALA A 7 7.26 -7.42 17.48
CA ALA A 7 5.90 -7.63 16.98
C ALA A 7 5.50 -6.55 15.96
N ALA A 8 5.89 -5.30 16.22
CA ALA A 8 5.67 -4.22 15.25
C ALA A 8 6.56 -4.40 14.00
N GLY A 9 7.83 -4.78 14.19
CA GLY A 9 8.76 -5.07 13.09
C GLY A 9 8.35 -6.27 12.24
N SER A 10 7.86 -7.35 12.87
CA SER A 10 7.37 -8.53 12.14
C SER A 10 6.09 -8.24 11.37
N ALA A 11 5.13 -7.51 11.96
CA ALA A 11 3.92 -7.08 11.27
C ALA A 11 4.26 -6.18 10.05
N PHE A 12 5.22 -5.27 10.21
CA PHE A 12 5.70 -4.43 9.11
C PHE A 12 6.36 -5.24 7.99
N LEU A 13 7.19 -6.24 8.34
CA LEU A 13 7.79 -7.16 7.38
C LEU A 13 6.73 -7.95 6.61
N VAL A 14 5.73 -8.50 7.30
CA VAL A 14 4.62 -9.23 6.66
C VAL A 14 3.86 -8.30 5.71
N MET A 15 3.59 -7.06 6.12
CA MET A 15 2.93 -6.07 5.27
C MET A 15 3.75 -5.74 4.01
N LEU A 16 5.07 -5.59 4.14
CA LEU A 16 5.97 -5.37 2.99
C LEU A 16 6.00 -6.57 2.05
N LEU A 17 6.08 -7.79 2.58
CA LEU A 17 6.03 -9.00 1.77
C LEU A 17 4.71 -9.12 1.03
N ALA A 18 3.59 -8.91 1.73
CA ALA A 18 2.25 -8.94 1.13
C ALA A 18 2.11 -7.88 0.04
N SER A 19 2.56 -6.65 0.28
CA SER A 19 2.51 -5.55 -0.69
C SER A 19 3.37 -5.86 -1.93
N ASN A 20 4.55 -6.44 -1.74
CA ASN A 20 5.41 -6.86 -2.83
C ASN A 20 4.81 -8.03 -3.63
N PHE A 21 4.14 -8.97 -2.95
CA PHE A 21 3.44 -10.07 -3.61
C PHE A 21 2.28 -9.56 -4.46
N ILE A 22 1.48 -8.63 -3.93
CA ILE A 22 0.37 -7.98 -4.64
C ILE A 22 0.90 -7.17 -5.83
N ARG A 23 1.98 -6.41 -5.69
CA ARG A 23 2.64 -5.71 -6.81
C ARG A 23 3.05 -6.69 -7.92
N ARG A 24 3.70 -7.80 -7.56
CA ARG A 24 4.14 -8.83 -8.54
C ARG A 24 2.96 -9.56 -9.19
N ALA A 25 1.88 -9.79 -8.46
CA ALA A 25 0.66 -10.40 -9.00
C ALA A 25 -0.04 -9.43 -9.97
N PHE A 26 -0.13 -8.15 -9.61
CA PHE A 26 -0.75 -7.12 -10.44
C PHE A 26 0.04 -6.86 -11.72
N MET A 27 1.39 -6.80 -11.65
CA MET A 27 2.21 -6.73 -12.86
C MET A 27 1.98 -7.91 -13.79
N ARG A 28 1.91 -9.14 -13.24
CA ARG A 28 1.63 -10.34 -14.04
C ARG A 28 0.24 -10.29 -14.68
N GLN A 29 -0.78 -9.81 -13.95
CA GLN A 29 -2.11 -9.61 -14.52
C GLN A 29 -2.16 -8.50 -15.58
N ALA A 30 -1.47 -7.38 -15.37
CA ALA A 30 -1.41 -6.28 -16.33
C ALA A 30 -0.69 -6.71 -17.63
N LEU A 31 0.43 -7.43 -17.50
CA LEU A 31 1.13 -8.02 -18.65
C LEU A 31 0.27 -9.06 -19.38
N ALA A 32 -0.46 -9.90 -18.64
CA ALA A 32 -1.40 -10.86 -19.24
C ALA A 32 -2.57 -10.19 -19.97
N ARG A 33 -2.91 -8.94 -19.61
CA ARG A 33 -3.92 -8.12 -20.30
C ARG A 33 -3.37 -7.32 -21.48
N GLY A 34 -2.08 -7.46 -21.80
CA GLY A 34 -1.44 -6.77 -22.92
C GLY A 34 -0.99 -5.34 -22.63
N SER A 35 -0.95 -4.92 -21.36
CA SER A 35 -0.43 -3.60 -20.98
C SER A 35 1.08 -3.51 -21.26
N GLU A 36 1.52 -2.33 -21.71
CA GLU A 36 2.94 -2.08 -21.95
C GLU A 36 3.76 -2.30 -20.67
N ARG A 37 4.97 -2.85 -20.83
CA ARG A 37 5.84 -3.23 -19.71
C ARG A 37 6.15 -2.05 -18.78
N ASN A 38 6.30 -0.84 -19.33
CA ASN A 38 6.51 0.39 -18.57
C ASN A 38 5.26 0.85 -17.79
N ALA A 39 4.08 0.71 -18.38
CA ALA A 39 2.81 1.04 -17.71
C ALA A 39 2.53 0.06 -16.57
N ALA A 40 2.77 -1.24 -16.79
CA ALA A 40 2.63 -2.29 -15.78
C ALA A 40 3.56 -2.08 -14.57
N ASP A 41 4.82 -1.68 -14.78
CA ASP A 41 5.77 -1.44 -13.68
C ASP A 41 5.36 -0.22 -12.84
N THR A 42 4.96 0.87 -13.51
CA THR A 42 4.48 2.10 -12.85
C THR A 42 3.20 1.85 -12.05
N ALA A 43 2.23 1.12 -12.62
CA ALA A 43 1.01 0.71 -11.92
C ALA A 43 1.32 -0.19 -10.71
N GLY A 44 2.29 -1.09 -10.84
CA GLY A 44 2.75 -1.94 -9.74
C GLY A 44 3.36 -1.14 -8.59
N TRP A 45 4.15 -0.10 -8.88
CA TRP A 45 4.69 0.81 -7.88
C TRP A 45 3.60 1.64 -7.18
N LEU A 46 2.65 2.18 -7.94
CA LEU A 46 1.50 2.91 -7.40
C LEU A 46 0.67 2.04 -6.45
N LEU A 47 0.46 0.77 -6.78
CA LEU A 47 -0.22 -0.19 -5.89
C LEU A 47 0.56 -0.45 -4.61
N PHE A 48 1.88 -0.59 -4.70
CA PHE A 48 2.75 -0.77 -3.53
C PHE A 48 2.65 0.44 -2.59
N PHE A 49 2.78 1.65 -3.12
CA PHE A 49 2.61 2.86 -2.32
C PHE A 49 1.20 2.96 -1.75
N GLY A 50 0.16 2.66 -2.54
CA GLY A 50 -1.23 2.64 -2.09
C GLY A 50 -1.45 1.74 -0.88
N LEU A 51 -0.98 0.50 -0.95
CA LEU A 51 -1.08 -0.45 0.16
C LEU A 51 -0.21 -0.08 1.36
N ALA A 52 0.99 0.46 1.15
CA ALA A 52 1.87 0.89 2.23
C ALA A 52 1.25 2.05 3.02
N PHE A 53 0.69 3.05 2.33
CA PHE A 53 -0.03 4.16 2.95
C PHE A 53 -1.30 3.70 3.66
N LEU A 54 -2.06 2.78 3.06
CA LEU A 54 -3.27 2.23 3.69
C LEU A 54 -2.95 1.40 4.93
N GLY A 55 -1.87 0.59 4.90
CA GLY A 55 -1.39 -0.16 6.05
C GLY A 55 -0.89 0.73 7.18
N ALA A 56 -0.16 1.79 6.86
CA ALA A 56 0.28 2.78 7.84
C ALA A 56 -0.89 3.56 8.44
N ALA A 57 -1.91 3.90 7.64
CA ALA A 57 -3.16 4.47 8.14
C ALA A 57 -3.87 3.49 9.11
N LEU A 58 -3.98 2.21 8.76
CA LEU A 58 -4.58 1.19 9.63
C LEU A 58 -3.86 1.06 10.98
N LEU A 59 -2.53 1.03 10.95
CA LEU A 59 -1.70 1.03 12.17
C LEU A 59 -1.88 2.31 12.97
N GLY A 60 -2.07 3.45 12.29
CA GLY A 60 -2.46 4.71 12.90
C GLY A 60 -3.79 4.58 13.64
N VAL A 61 -4.87 4.13 12.99
CA VAL A 61 -6.18 3.94 13.63
C VAL A 61 -6.08 3.02 14.86
N LEU A 62 -5.32 1.93 14.78
CA LEU A 62 -5.20 0.98 15.89
C LEU A 62 -4.41 1.54 17.09
N ASN A 63 -3.59 2.59 16.90
CA ASN A 63 -2.82 3.27 17.94
C ASN A 63 -3.47 4.60 18.37
N LEU A 64 -4.73 4.54 18.83
CA LEU A 64 -5.63 5.65 19.15
C LEU A 64 -5.16 6.68 20.20
N SER A 65 -3.95 6.58 20.75
CA SER A 65 -3.54 7.39 21.92
C SER A 65 -3.16 8.85 21.64
N LYS A 66 -3.17 9.35 20.40
CA LYS A 66 -2.85 10.78 20.13
C LYS A 66 -3.71 11.36 18.99
N PHE A 67 -4.39 12.48 19.25
CA PHE A 67 -5.14 13.28 18.28
C PHE A 67 -4.36 13.63 16.99
N LEU A 68 -3.03 13.71 17.07
CA LEU A 68 -2.14 13.88 15.90
C LEU A 68 -2.30 12.76 14.85
N ASN A 69 -2.73 11.58 15.29
CA ASN A 69 -2.83 10.37 14.49
C ASN A 69 -4.02 10.40 13.54
N LEU A 70 -5.11 11.11 13.85
CA LEU A 70 -6.28 11.13 12.97
C LEU A 70 -6.02 11.93 11.68
N ALA A 71 -5.31 13.06 11.79
CA ALA A 71 -4.94 13.90 10.63
C ALA A 71 -3.86 13.25 9.75
N PHE A 72 -2.88 12.57 10.36
CA PHE A 72 -1.93 11.75 9.62
C PHE A 72 -2.63 10.56 8.97
N CYS A 73 -3.46 9.84 9.71
CA CYS A 73 -4.19 8.70 9.18
C CYS A 73 -5.07 9.10 7.99
N SER A 74 -5.82 10.21 8.07
CA SER A 74 -6.68 10.66 6.96
C SER A 74 -5.90 11.05 5.71
N THR A 75 -4.78 11.77 5.86
CA THR A 75 -3.92 12.13 4.72
C THR A 75 -3.25 10.90 4.09
N LEU A 76 -2.72 9.98 4.90
CA LEU A 76 -2.20 8.71 4.40
C LEU A 76 -3.29 7.90 3.67
N LEU A 77 -4.52 7.89 4.18
CA LEU A 77 -5.64 7.18 3.56
C LEU A 77 -5.99 7.80 2.19
N VAL A 78 -6.04 9.13 2.09
CA VAL A 78 -6.28 9.85 0.83
C VAL A 78 -5.19 9.55 -0.20
N PHE A 79 -3.91 9.61 0.20
CA PHE A 79 -2.80 9.26 -0.69
C PHE A 79 -2.82 7.78 -1.09
N GLY A 80 -3.17 6.89 -0.16
CA GLY A 80 -3.30 5.46 -0.41
C GLY A 80 -4.36 5.16 -1.47
N VAL A 81 -5.54 5.78 -1.33
CA VAL A 81 -6.64 5.67 -2.28
C VAL A 81 -6.28 6.29 -3.63
N ALA A 82 -5.68 7.48 -3.64
CA ALA A 82 -5.25 8.14 -4.87
C ALA A 82 -4.23 7.29 -5.65
N ALA A 83 -3.29 6.66 -4.95
CA ALA A 83 -2.30 5.76 -5.55
C ALA A 83 -2.95 4.47 -6.08
N LEU A 84 -3.93 3.91 -5.37
CA LEU A 84 -4.74 2.77 -5.84
C LEU A 84 -5.53 3.10 -7.10
N VAL A 85 -6.18 4.27 -7.14
CA VAL A 85 -6.90 4.75 -8.33
C VAL A 85 -5.92 4.98 -9.48
N GLY A 86 -4.76 5.58 -9.21
CA GLY A 86 -3.70 5.75 -10.21
C GLY A 86 -3.21 4.42 -10.79
N ALA A 87 -2.96 3.44 -9.94
CA ALA A 87 -2.57 2.09 -10.36
C ALA A 87 -3.65 1.43 -11.23
N PHE A 88 -4.92 1.59 -10.88
CA PHE A 88 -6.03 1.03 -11.63
C PHE A 88 -6.23 1.72 -12.99
N VAL A 89 -6.08 3.04 -13.05
CA VAL A 89 -6.18 3.80 -14.31
C VAL A 89 -5.02 3.48 -15.25
N ILE A 90 -3.80 3.37 -14.74
CA ILE A 90 -2.59 3.10 -15.53
C ILE A 90 -2.53 1.64 -15.95
N GLY A 91 -2.91 0.69 -15.07
CA GLY A 91 -2.92 -0.74 -15.39
C GLY A 91 -4.02 -1.19 -16.38
N ARG A 92 -4.91 -0.29 -16.79
CA ARG A 92 -5.90 -0.53 -17.86
C ARG A 92 -5.45 -0.06 -19.24
N ARG A 93 -4.38 0.75 -19.34
CA ARG A 93 -3.80 1.16 -20.62
C ARG A 93 -2.75 0.16 -21.07
#